data_AF-A0A2B4SMQ5-F1
#
_entry.id   AF-A0A2B4SMQ5-F1
#
_cell.length_a   1.000
_cell.length_b   1.000
_cell.length_c   1.000
_cell.angle_alpha   90.00
_cell.angle_beta   90.00
_cell.angle_gamma   90.00
#
_symmetry.space_group_name_H-M   'P 1'
#
loop_
_entity.id
_entity.type
_entity.pdbx_description
1 polymer ?
#
loop_
_entity_poly.entity_id
_entity_poly.type
_entity_poly.pdbx_seq_one_letter_code
_entity_poly.pdbx_strand_id
1 'polypeptide(L)'
;MDVGYLEVFNKLWHHSQIEWAERGPKKTFIKDFFNEISSFGFISVEDILLCLVLGVAFTILRYLMSTVIFEPYFKWCQFSEKDQKKSPENAFKFLFYSCAYGYCTYILFNGKYYFFQDTRNCWKGWYKGMPVNQDIYILYVVQIGFYFHSIYATLFMDQWRRDSILMIVHHVLTNGLLFFSFAVRYHRIGVIVLFLHDISDVFLEFSKLCVAFKSRGGKYHLMPDILSVVGVSCFALVWLYCRLYLYPLKVLFSCGCDARPVLPAAPFYFFFNAMLWALFFMNIWWFTFIVWLLVRIIVGKSTGVEDTREIPEQSEKEKQLANGENIANGELHESAGDKAVLMYNGNGIKRTGENGEHVVHDNEQFRHRQAHTKKASP
;
A
#
# COMPACT_ATOMS: atom_id res chain seq x y z
N MET A 1 -1.34 -29.17 -8.33
CA MET A 1 -0.35 -29.22 -7.24
C MET A 1 -1.02 -29.98 -6.11
N ASP A 2 -0.58 -31.21 -5.85
CA ASP A 2 -1.15 -32.10 -4.83
C ASP A 2 -0.41 -31.94 -3.49
N VAL A 3 -0.10 -30.70 -3.11
CA VAL A 3 0.67 -30.36 -1.91
C VAL A 3 -0.18 -29.42 -1.08
N GLY A 4 -0.41 -29.75 0.19
CA GLY A 4 -1.17 -28.90 1.09
C GLY A 4 -0.51 -27.53 1.30
N TYR A 5 -1.30 -26.49 1.58
CA TYR A 5 -0.77 -25.12 1.77
C TYR A 5 0.30 -25.04 2.89
N LEU A 6 0.07 -25.70 4.03
CA LEU A 6 1.07 -25.77 5.11
C LEU A 6 2.28 -26.64 4.74
N GLU A 7 2.05 -27.69 3.96
CA GLU A 7 3.10 -28.59 3.48
C GLU A 7 4.09 -27.87 2.55
N VAL A 8 3.63 -26.86 1.80
CA VAL A 8 4.50 -26.00 0.98
C VAL A 8 5.56 -25.31 1.84
N PHE A 9 5.19 -24.77 3.01
CA PHE A 9 6.16 -24.11 3.89
C PHE A 9 7.15 -25.09 4.52
N ASN A 10 6.69 -26.28 4.90
CA ASN A 10 7.57 -27.35 5.39
C ASN A 10 8.57 -27.77 4.32
N LYS A 11 8.13 -27.94 3.06
CA LYS A 11 9.00 -28.27 1.93
C LYS A 11 9.99 -27.16 1.64
N LEU A 12 9.55 -25.90 1.63
CA LEU A 12 10.40 -24.73 1.43
C LEU A 12 11.49 -24.65 2.49
N TRP A 13 11.12 -24.83 3.76
CA TRP A 13 12.06 -24.84 4.86
C TRP A 13 13.08 -25.97 4.70
N HIS A 14 12.62 -27.19 4.44
CA HIS A 14 13.49 -28.34 4.24
C HIS A 14 14.48 -28.17 3.08
N HIS A 15 14.01 -27.70 1.91
CA HIS A 15 14.89 -27.44 0.76
C HIS A 15 15.90 -26.33 1.07
N SER A 16 15.47 -25.28 1.78
CA SER A 16 16.39 -24.19 2.18
C SER A 16 17.51 -24.69 3.11
N GLN A 17 17.21 -25.65 3.99
CA GLN A 17 18.22 -26.27 4.86
C GLN A 17 19.21 -27.13 4.07
N ILE A 18 18.73 -27.91 3.09
CA ILE A 18 19.59 -28.71 2.21
C ILE A 18 20.54 -27.79 1.43
N GLU A 19 19.99 -26.77 0.76
CA GLU A 19 20.81 -25.80 0.01
C GLU A 19 21.78 -25.05 0.92
N TRP A 20 21.41 -24.80 2.19
CA TRP A 20 22.28 -24.11 3.14
C TRP A 20 23.46 -24.99 3.55
N ALA A 21 23.21 -26.29 3.76
CA ALA A 21 24.25 -27.26 4.07
C ALA A 21 25.22 -27.47 2.90
N GLU A 22 24.72 -27.50 1.67
CA GLU A 22 25.55 -27.74 0.48
C GLU A 22 26.25 -26.47 -0.04
N ARG A 23 25.55 -25.33 0.00
CA ARG A 23 25.92 -24.10 -0.73
C ARG A 23 25.72 -22.83 0.12
N GLY A 24 25.83 -22.96 1.43
CA GLY A 24 25.76 -21.84 2.37
C GLY A 24 26.82 -20.75 2.09
N PRO A 25 26.60 -19.54 2.62
CA PRO A 25 27.47 -18.40 2.37
C PRO A 25 28.89 -18.65 2.88
N LYS A 26 29.88 -18.40 2.01
CA LYS A 26 31.30 -18.49 2.32
C LYS A 26 31.81 -17.16 2.88
N LYS A 27 33.00 -17.16 3.50
CA LYS A 27 33.67 -15.91 3.93
C LYS A 27 33.87 -14.90 2.79
N THR A 28 33.93 -15.39 1.55
CA THR A 28 34.05 -14.60 0.31
C THR A 28 32.70 -14.19 -0.29
N PHE A 29 31.58 -14.40 0.40
CA PHE A 29 30.23 -14.22 -0.12
C PHE A 29 30.01 -12.92 -0.90
N ILE A 30 30.43 -11.77 -0.36
CA ILE A 30 30.23 -10.47 -1.04
C ILE A 30 31.00 -10.41 -2.37
N LYS A 31 32.25 -10.89 -2.37
CA LYS A 31 33.07 -10.92 -3.59
C LYS A 31 32.49 -11.89 -4.62
N ASP A 32 32.07 -13.07 -4.16
CA ASP A 32 31.46 -14.11 -5.01
C ASP A 32 30.13 -13.59 -5.60
N PHE A 33 29.33 -12.89 -4.80
CA PHE A 33 28.08 -12.27 -5.24
C PHE A 33 28.30 -11.25 -6.36
N PHE A 34 29.23 -10.31 -6.21
CA PHE A 34 29.53 -9.33 -7.27
C PHE A 34 30.13 -9.98 -8.53
N ASN A 35 30.98 -11.00 -8.36
CA ASN A 35 31.52 -11.78 -9.49
C ASN A 35 30.41 -12.53 -10.24
N GLU A 36 29.48 -13.15 -9.50
CA GLU A 36 28.31 -13.79 -10.08
C GLU A 36 27.42 -12.76 -10.77
N ILE A 37 27.24 -11.55 -10.23
CA ILE A 37 26.39 -10.54 -10.88
C ILE A 37 27.02 -10.11 -12.19
N SER A 38 28.33 -9.85 -12.18
CA SER A 38 29.06 -9.51 -13.40
C SER A 38 29.05 -10.64 -14.43
N SER A 39 28.97 -11.89 -13.99
CA SER A 39 28.88 -13.03 -14.89
C SER A 39 27.46 -13.22 -15.41
N PHE A 40 26.46 -13.32 -14.55
CA PHE A 40 25.10 -13.75 -14.90
C PHE A 40 24.15 -12.59 -15.23
N GLY A 41 24.51 -11.35 -14.92
CA GLY A 41 23.69 -10.17 -15.17
C GLY A 41 23.79 -9.70 -16.61
N PHE A 42 22.66 -9.75 -17.33
CA PHE A 42 22.50 -9.20 -18.67
C PHE A 42 21.49 -8.05 -18.63
N ILE A 43 21.99 -6.87 -18.37
CA ILE A 43 21.23 -5.64 -18.45
C ILE A 43 22.09 -4.59 -19.14
N SER A 44 21.52 -3.91 -20.14
CA SER A 44 22.22 -2.83 -20.81
C SER A 44 22.05 -1.53 -20.02
N VAL A 45 23.00 -0.59 -20.19
CA VAL A 45 22.86 0.76 -19.64
C VAL A 45 21.62 1.45 -20.24
N GLU A 46 21.32 1.16 -21.51
CA GLU A 46 20.12 1.64 -22.20
C GLU A 46 18.83 1.20 -21.50
N ASP A 47 18.74 -0.06 -21.05
CA ASP A 47 17.58 -0.55 -20.30
C ASP A 47 17.38 0.21 -18.99
N ILE A 48 18.48 0.48 -18.27
CA ILE A 48 18.44 1.22 -17.01
C ILE A 48 18.01 2.67 -17.26
N LEU A 49 18.62 3.34 -18.25
CA LEU A 49 18.27 4.71 -18.63
C LEU A 49 16.83 4.80 -19.08
N LEU A 50 16.34 3.85 -19.89
CA LEU A 50 14.96 3.79 -20.32
C LEU A 50 14.00 3.70 -19.13
N CYS A 51 14.28 2.83 -18.15
CA CYS A 51 13.46 2.71 -16.95
C CYS A 51 13.43 4.02 -16.13
N LEU A 52 14.56 4.71 -15.98
CA LEU A 52 14.62 5.99 -15.28
C LEU A 52 13.88 7.10 -16.03
N VAL A 53 14.05 7.18 -17.35
CA VAL A 53 13.33 8.11 -18.22
C VAL A 53 11.82 7.84 -18.15
N LEU A 54 11.39 6.58 -18.17
CA LEU A 54 9.99 6.22 -17.97
C LEU A 54 9.48 6.63 -16.58
N GLY A 55 10.28 6.53 -15.52
CA GLY A 55 9.90 7.03 -14.19
C GLY A 55 9.67 8.55 -14.16
N VAL A 56 10.52 9.33 -14.82
CA VAL A 56 10.31 10.77 -15.00
C VAL A 56 9.07 11.03 -15.85
N ALA A 57 8.91 10.31 -16.95
CA ALA A 57 7.75 10.44 -17.84
C ALA A 57 6.44 10.13 -17.13
N PHE A 58 6.37 9.10 -16.28
CA PHE A 58 5.20 8.79 -15.46
C PHE A 58 4.90 9.90 -14.44
N THR A 59 5.92 10.55 -13.90
CA THR A 59 5.74 11.69 -12.99
C THR A 59 5.10 12.88 -13.71
N ILE A 60 5.61 13.21 -14.89
CA ILE A 60 5.05 14.27 -15.74
C ILE A 60 3.62 13.88 -16.17
N LEU A 61 3.42 12.64 -16.62
CA LEU A 61 2.11 12.14 -17.03
C LEU A 61 1.10 12.22 -15.89
N ARG A 62 1.47 11.79 -14.69
CA ARG A 62 0.61 11.90 -13.50
C ARG A 62 0.21 13.35 -13.23
N TYR A 63 1.18 14.26 -13.24
CA TYR A 63 0.93 15.68 -13.02
C TYR A 63 -0.05 16.24 -14.06
N LEU A 64 0.23 16.02 -15.35
CA LEU A 64 -0.63 16.47 -16.45
C LEU A 64 -2.03 15.89 -16.37
N MET A 65 -2.17 14.58 -16.16
CA MET A 65 -3.49 13.94 -16.02
C MET A 65 -4.26 14.45 -14.81
N SER A 66 -3.57 14.68 -13.69
CA SER A 66 -4.20 15.22 -12.47
C SER A 66 -4.77 16.61 -12.72
N THR A 67 -3.97 17.53 -13.26
CA THR A 67 -4.37 18.93 -13.45
C THR A 67 -5.32 19.13 -14.63
N VAL A 68 -5.13 18.40 -15.74
CA VAL A 68 -5.89 18.63 -16.99
C VAL A 68 -7.17 17.80 -17.05
N ILE A 69 -7.16 16.58 -16.52
CA ILE A 69 -8.27 15.63 -16.69
C ILE A 69 -9.00 15.42 -15.37
N PHE A 70 -8.30 14.96 -14.33
CA PHE A 70 -8.93 14.46 -13.11
C PHE A 70 -9.50 15.57 -12.23
N GLU A 71 -8.72 16.60 -11.92
CA GLU A 71 -9.19 17.72 -11.09
C GLU A 71 -10.40 18.45 -11.69
N PRO A 72 -10.41 18.84 -12.99
CA PRO A 72 -11.58 19.46 -13.59
C PRO A 72 -12.80 18.53 -13.58
N TYR A 73 -12.60 17.24 -13.85
CA TYR A 73 -13.67 16.25 -13.83
C TYR A 73 -14.28 16.07 -12.42
N PHE A 74 -13.46 16.01 -11.38
CA PHE A 74 -13.93 15.87 -10.00
C PHE A 74 -14.56 17.15 -9.45
N LYS A 75 -14.09 18.33 -9.88
CA LYS A 75 -14.75 19.62 -9.61
C LYS A 75 -16.11 19.70 -10.30
N TRP A 76 -16.20 19.29 -11.55
CA TRP A 76 -17.48 19.19 -12.27
C TRP A 76 -18.43 18.20 -11.60
N CYS A 77 -17.89 17.11 -11.08
CA CYS A 77 -18.63 16.17 -10.24
C CYS A 77 -19.05 16.77 -8.89
N GLN A 78 -18.51 17.89 -8.41
CA GLN A 78 -18.79 18.47 -7.09
C GLN A 78 -18.34 17.57 -5.93
N PHE A 79 -17.13 17.01 -6.00
CA PHE A 79 -16.52 16.28 -4.88
C PHE A 79 -16.27 17.20 -3.68
N SER A 80 -16.21 16.64 -2.47
CA SER A 80 -15.77 17.41 -1.29
C SER A 80 -14.32 17.87 -1.45
N GLU A 81 -13.90 18.93 -0.74
CA GLU A 81 -12.50 19.40 -0.83
C GLU A 81 -11.49 18.32 -0.44
N LYS A 82 -11.82 17.50 0.55
CA LYS A 82 -11.00 16.35 0.98
C LYS A 82 -10.86 15.33 -0.15
N ASP A 83 -11.96 14.99 -0.81
CA ASP A 83 -11.97 13.99 -1.88
C ASP A 83 -11.30 14.52 -3.14
N GLN A 84 -11.49 15.81 -3.50
CA GLN A 84 -10.83 16.44 -4.64
C GLN A 84 -9.30 16.39 -4.55
N LYS A 85 -8.73 16.46 -3.35
CA LYS A 85 -7.27 16.35 -3.15
C LYS A 85 -6.75 14.93 -3.32
N LYS A 86 -7.55 13.90 -3.02
CA LYS A 86 -7.13 12.49 -3.00
C LYS A 86 -7.49 11.72 -4.26
N SER A 87 -8.64 12.01 -4.86
CA SER A 87 -9.16 11.27 -6.01
C SER A 87 -8.26 11.31 -7.26
N PRO A 88 -7.52 12.40 -7.59
CA PRO A 88 -6.60 12.39 -8.74
C PRO A 88 -5.51 11.33 -8.64
N GLU A 89 -4.93 11.14 -7.45
CA GLU A 89 -3.96 10.07 -7.20
C GLU A 89 -4.59 8.69 -7.42
N ASN A 90 -5.74 8.44 -6.80
CA ASN A 90 -6.43 7.15 -6.89
C ASN A 90 -6.84 6.85 -8.35
N ALA A 91 -7.26 7.85 -9.12
CA ALA A 91 -7.62 7.71 -10.53
C ALA A 91 -6.41 7.37 -11.41
N PHE A 92 -5.27 8.03 -11.19
CA PHE A 92 -4.04 7.72 -11.90
C PHE A 92 -3.56 6.29 -11.62
N LYS A 93 -3.53 5.89 -10.34
CA LYS A 93 -3.14 4.55 -9.91
C LYS A 93 -4.12 3.50 -10.47
N PHE A 94 -5.42 3.75 -10.37
CA PHE A 94 -6.45 2.86 -10.94
C PHE A 94 -6.26 2.63 -12.45
N LEU A 95 -6.02 3.71 -13.22
CA LEU A 95 -5.78 3.60 -14.65
C LEU A 95 -4.52 2.77 -14.95
N PHE A 96 -3.41 3.09 -14.28
CA PHE A 96 -2.16 2.36 -14.49
C PHE A 96 -2.30 0.88 -14.17
N TYR A 97 -2.77 0.53 -12.96
CA TYR A 97 -2.89 -0.86 -12.54
C TYR A 97 -3.87 -1.64 -13.42
N SER A 98 -4.95 -1.01 -13.88
CA SER A 98 -5.90 -1.65 -14.80
C SER A 98 -5.25 -1.99 -16.15
N CYS A 99 -4.49 -1.05 -16.72
CA CYS A 99 -3.77 -1.27 -17.98
C CYS A 99 -2.64 -2.30 -17.82
N ALA A 100 -1.82 -2.17 -16.78
CA ALA A 100 -0.69 -3.06 -16.51
C ALA A 100 -1.17 -4.49 -16.22
N TYR A 101 -2.19 -4.65 -15.38
CA TYR A 101 -2.78 -5.96 -15.10
C TYR A 101 -3.44 -6.56 -16.35
N GLY A 102 -4.15 -5.76 -17.15
CA GLY A 102 -4.74 -6.20 -18.42
C GLY A 102 -3.68 -6.73 -19.39
N TYR A 103 -2.57 -6.01 -19.55
CA TYR A 103 -1.45 -6.43 -20.40
C TYR A 103 -0.76 -7.69 -19.86
N CYS A 104 -0.53 -7.77 -18.54
CA CYS A 104 0.04 -8.95 -17.90
C CYS A 104 -0.88 -10.18 -18.06
N THR A 105 -2.19 -9.99 -17.92
CA THR A 105 -3.21 -11.03 -18.15
C THR A 105 -3.17 -11.51 -19.60
N TYR A 106 -3.11 -10.59 -20.56
CA TYR A 106 -2.94 -10.95 -21.97
C TYR A 106 -1.69 -11.82 -22.18
N ILE A 107 -0.53 -11.45 -21.63
CA ILE A 107 0.69 -12.26 -21.73
C ILE A 107 0.47 -13.67 -21.16
N LEU A 108 -0.14 -13.80 -19.98
CA LEU A 108 -0.29 -15.11 -19.33
C LEU A 108 -1.32 -16.03 -19.99
N PHE A 109 -2.31 -15.48 -20.70
CA PHE A 109 -3.46 -16.23 -21.21
C PHE A 109 -3.69 -16.14 -22.72
N ASN A 110 -2.80 -15.51 -23.49
CA ASN A 110 -2.86 -15.49 -24.96
C ASN A 110 -2.50 -16.83 -25.64
N GLY A 111 -2.14 -17.86 -24.86
CA GLY A 111 -1.75 -19.18 -25.37
C GLY A 111 -0.28 -19.32 -25.80
N LYS A 112 0.51 -18.23 -25.81
CA LYS A 112 1.95 -18.27 -26.13
C LYS A 112 2.78 -18.86 -25.00
N TYR A 113 2.34 -18.68 -23.75
CA TYR A 113 3.08 -19.07 -22.56
C TYR A 113 2.25 -19.99 -21.66
N TYR A 114 2.90 -20.99 -21.06
CA TYR A 114 2.27 -22.00 -20.18
C TYR A 114 2.89 -22.04 -18.78
N PHE A 115 3.60 -20.99 -18.39
CA PHE A 115 4.32 -20.94 -17.11
C PHE A 115 3.44 -20.53 -15.92
N PHE A 116 2.24 -20.00 -16.16
CA PHE A 116 1.28 -19.77 -15.09
C PHE A 116 0.60 -21.06 -14.64
N GLN A 117 0.28 -21.97 -15.57
CA GLN A 117 -0.38 -23.25 -15.29
C GLN A 117 0.59 -24.23 -14.61
N ASP A 118 1.79 -24.37 -15.17
CA ASP A 118 2.89 -25.14 -14.58
C ASP A 118 4.13 -24.24 -14.41
N THR A 119 4.40 -23.88 -13.16
CA THR A 119 5.47 -22.97 -12.76
C THR A 119 6.86 -23.54 -13.04
N ARG A 120 7.00 -24.86 -13.23
CA ARG A 120 8.28 -25.47 -13.67
C ARG A 120 8.72 -24.95 -15.03
N ASN A 121 7.77 -24.55 -15.88
CA ASN A 121 8.07 -23.94 -17.17
C ASN A 121 8.72 -22.55 -17.04
N CYS A 122 8.71 -21.92 -15.86
CA CYS A 122 9.51 -20.71 -15.60
C CYS A 122 11.01 -20.98 -15.74
N TRP A 123 11.46 -22.20 -15.42
CA TRP A 123 12.88 -22.56 -15.32
C TRP A 123 13.37 -23.40 -16.50
N LYS A 124 12.46 -24.10 -17.20
CA LYS A 124 12.81 -24.93 -18.37
C LYS A 124 13.43 -24.10 -19.49
N GLY A 125 14.57 -24.58 -20.00
CA GLY A 125 15.31 -23.93 -21.07
C GLY A 125 15.98 -22.61 -20.67
N TRP A 126 16.14 -22.36 -19.36
CA TRP A 126 16.92 -21.23 -18.89
C TRP A 126 18.39 -21.43 -19.23
N TYR A 127 19.00 -20.39 -19.77
CA TYR A 127 20.45 -20.28 -19.91
C TYR A 127 20.87 -18.82 -19.74
N LYS A 128 22.12 -18.65 -19.36
CA LYS A 128 22.74 -17.34 -19.16
C LYS A 128 22.60 -16.48 -20.43
N GLY A 129 21.97 -15.30 -20.29
CA GLY A 129 21.80 -14.36 -21.40
C GLY A 129 20.68 -14.70 -22.39
N MET A 130 19.78 -15.65 -22.07
CA MET A 130 18.62 -15.95 -22.94
C MET A 130 17.82 -14.68 -23.30
N PRO A 131 17.26 -14.60 -24.52
CA PRO A 131 16.52 -13.43 -24.94
C PRO A 131 15.24 -13.26 -24.11
N VAL A 132 14.87 -12.00 -23.87
CA VAL A 132 13.57 -11.65 -23.30
C VAL A 132 12.66 -11.28 -24.45
N ASN A 133 11.52 -11.95 -24.56
CA ASN A 133 10.55 -11.64 -25.61
C ASN A 133 10.03 -10.21 -25.45
N GLN A 134 9.78 -9.54 -26.57
CA GLN A 134 9.41 -8.11 -26.61
C GLN A 134 8.19 -7.76 -25.74
N ASP A 135 7.21 -8.66 -25.68
CA ASP A 135 6.00 -8.51 -24.86
C ASP A 135 6.33 -8.46 -23.36
N ILE A 136 7.17 -9.38 -22.88
CA ILE A 136 7.63 -9.39 -21.49
C ILE A 136 8.57 -8.21 -21.23
N TYR A 137 9.43 -7.85 -22.20
CA TYR A 137 10.34 -6.70 -22.09
C TYR A 137 9.56 -5.40 -21.84
N ILE A 138 8.54 -5.12 -22.66
CA ILE A 138 7.68 -3.93 -22.52
C ILE A 138 7.00 -3.92 -21.15
N LEU A 139 6.45 -5.05 -20.71
CA LEU A 139 5.83 -5.15 -19.38
C LEU A 139 6.84 -4.78 -18.28
N TYR A 140 8.08 -5.29 -18.36
CA TYR A 140 9.11 -5.05 -17.37
C TYR A 140 9.54 -3.58 -17.30
N VAL A 141 9.94 -2.97 -18.43
CA VAL A 141 10.45 -1.59 -18.42
C VAL A 141 9.39 -0.59 -18.00
N VAL A 142 8.13 -0.82 -18.38
CA VAL A 142 6.98 0.00 -17.96
C VAL A 142 6.75 -0.11 -16.45
N GLN A 143 6.75 -1.33 -15.90
CA GLN A 143 6.53 -1.56 -14.47
C GLN A 143 7.67 -1.00 -13.60
N ILE A 144 8.92 -1.21 -14.02
CA ILE A 144 10.08 -0.63 -13.33
C ILE A 144 10.00 0.90 -13.35
N GLY A 145 9.70 1.49 -14.50
CA GLY A 145 9.51 2.94 -14.63
C GLY A 145 8.42 3.47 -13.70
N PHE A 146 7.27 2.80 -13.66
CA PHE A 146 6.18 3.19 -12.76
C PHE A 146 6.55 3.04 -11.28
N TYR A 147 7.30 2.01 -10.89
CA TYR A 147 7.74 1.86 -9.50
C TYR A 147 8.82 2.86 -9.12
N PHE A 148 9.69 3.30 -10.04
CA PHE A 148 10.54 4.48 -9.81
C PHE A 148 9.72 5.75 -9.59
N HIS A 149 8.71 5.99 -10.44
CA HIS A 149 7.77 7.08 -10.21
C HIS A 149 7.10 6.96 -8.83
N SER A 150 6.71 5.76 -8.42
CA SER A 150 6.03 5.52 -7.15
C SER A 150 6.89 5.85 -5.93
N ILE A 151 8.22 5.64 -6.00
CA ILE A 151 9.16 6.09 -4.96
C ILE A 151 9.13 7.63 -4.86
N TYR A 152 9.32 8.32 -5.98
CA TYR A 152 9.31 9.78 -6.03
C TYR A 152 7.96 10.35 -5.55
N ALA A 153 6.86 9.78 -6.04
CA ALA A 153 5.52 10.15 -5.67
C ALA A 153 5.28 10.00 -4.17
N THR A 154 5.67 8.87 -3.57
CA THR A 154 5.50 8.65 -2.12
C THR A 154 6.28 9.67 -1.29
N LEU A 155 7.45 10.11 -1.76
CA LEU A 155 8.28 11.08 -1.07
C LEU A 155 7.76 12.52 -1.18
N PHE A 156 7.29 12.92 -2.37
CA PHE A 156 7.09 14.34 -2.69
C PHE A 156 5.69 14.72 -3.19
N MET A 157 4.86 13.77 -3.61
CA MET A 157 3.54 14.05 -4.17
C MET A 157 2.39 13.51 -3.30
N ASP A 158 2.55 12.32 -2.73
CA ASP A 158 1.50 11.62 -1.99
C ASP A 158 1.46 12.09 -0.53
N GLN A 159 0.27 12.04 0.08
CA GLN A 159 0.10 12.32 1.50
C GLN A 159 0.73 11.20 2.33
N TRP A 160 1.52 11.58 3.34
CA TRP A 160 2.16 10.59 4.20
C TRP A 160 1.16 9.93 5.13
N ARG A 161 1.32 8.62 5.27
CA ARG A 161 0.46 7.71 6.03
C ARG A 161 1.33 6.80 6.90
N ARG A 162 0.71 6.07 7.82
CA ARG A 162 1.44 5.23 8.79
C ARG A 162 2.36 4.19 8.14
N ASP A 163 2.05 3.78 6.91
CA ASP A 163 2.82 2.81 6.13
C ASP A 163 3.72 3.44 5.05
N SER A 164 3.85 4.77 4.96
CA SER A 164 4.65 5.42 3.90
C SER A 164 6.09 4.95 3.82
N ILE A 165 6.76 4.76 4.96
CA ILE A 165 8.15 4.25 4.98
C ILE A 165 8.19 2.82 4.44
N LEU A 166 7.26 1.96 4.86
CA LEU A 166 7.20 0.58 4.39
C LEU A 166 6.87 0.52 2.89
N MET A 167 6.05 1.43 2.38
CA MET A 167 5.78 1.57 0.94
C MET A 167 7.04 1.95 0.14
N ILE A 168 7.87 2.86 0.66
CA ILE A 168 9.16 3.20 0.01
C ILE A 168 10.08 1.98 0.00
N VAL A 169 10.24 1.30 1.14
CA VAL A 169 11.05 0.08 1.25
C VAL A 169 10.53 -1.00 0.29
N HIS A 170 9.21 -1.12 0.18
CA HIS A 170 8.57 -2.03 -0.76
C HIS A 170 8.87 -1.67 -2.21
N HIS A 171 8.74 -0.41 -2.63
CA HIS A 171 9.04 -0.01 -4.00
C HIS A 171 10.53 -0.20 -4.35
N VAL A 172 11.43 0.00 -3.39
CA VAL A 172 12.86 -0.33 -3.55
C VAL A 172 13.04 -1.84 -3.70
N LEU A 173 12.37 -2.64 -2.87
CA LEU A 173 12.43 -4.10 -2.94
C LEU A 173 11.85 -4.65 -4.26
N THR A 174 10.71 -4.14 -4.72
CA THR A 174 10.05 -4.60 -5.96
C THR A 174 10.83 -4.18 -7.20
N ASN A 175 11.38 -2.96 -7.24
CA ASN A 175 12.32 -2.56 -8.30
C ASN A 175 13.57 -3.45 -8.28
N GLY A 176 14.11 -3.75 -7.10
CA GLY A 176 15.20 -4.71 -6.95
C GLY A 176 14.85 -6.08 -7.52
N LEU A 177 13.69 -6.63 -7.17
CA LEU A 177 13.19 -7.91 -7.70
C LEU A 177 13.03 -7.88 -9.23
N LEU A 178 12.49 -6.81 -9.80
CA LEU A 178 12.30 -6.67 -11.24
C LEU A 178 13.63 -6.55 -11.98
N PHE A 179 14.54 -5.68 -11.54
CA PHE A 179 15.87 -5.56 -12.15
C PHE A 179 16.66 -6.86 -12.05
N PHE A 180 16.65 -7.47 -10.87
CA PHE A 180 17.40 -8.70 -10.64
C PHE A 180 16.85 -9.84 -11.51
N SER A 181 15.53 -10.04 -11.50
CA SER A 181 14.91 -11.09 -12.32
C SER A 181 15.04 -10.81 -13.82
N PHE A 182 15.09 -9.55 -14.24
CA PHE A 182 15.36 -9.17 -15.62
C PHE A 182 16.82 -9.48 -16.03
N ALA A 183 17.78 -9.08 -15.19
CA ALA A 183 19.21 -9.24 -15.45
C ALA A 183 19.63 -10.72 -15.50
N VAL A 184 19.13 -11.55 -14.56
CA VAL A 184 19.46 -12.99 -14.47
C VAL A 184 18.52 -13.85 -15.34
N ARG A 185 17.57 -13.24 -16.04
CA ARG A 185 16.58 -13.91 -16.90
C ARG A 185 15.59 -14.81 -16.16
N TYR A 186 15.23 -14.45 -14.92
CA TYR A 186 14.08 -14.99 -14.17
C TYR A 186 12.78 -14.26 -14.48
N HIS A 187 12.69 -13.62 -15.64
CA HIS A 187 11.57 -12.75 -15.99
C HIS A 187 10.21 -13.47 -15.98
N ARG A 188 10.16 -14.77 -16.34
CA ARG A 188 8.93 -15.58 -16.35
C ARG A 188 8.26 -15.65 -14.98
N ILE A 189 9.04 -15.91 -13.91
CA ILE A 189 8.46 -15.96 -12.56
C ILE A 189 8.07 -14.55 -12.08
N GLY A 190 8.81 -13.51 -12.47
CA GLY A 190 8.44 -12.14 -12.12
C GLY A 190 7.18 -11.65 -12.83
N VAL A 191 6.83 -12.16 -14.03
CA VAL A 191 5.49 -11.91 -14.64
C VAL A 191 4.38 -12.47 -13.75
N ILE A 192 4.56 -13.65 -13.17
CA ILE A 192 3.59 -14.22 -12.22
C ILE A 192 3.50 -13.34 -10.96
N VAL A 193 4.64 -12.83 -10.45
CA VAL A 193 4.65 -11.91 -9.30
C VAL A 193 3.82 -10.66 -9.61
N LEU A 194 4.06 -9.99 -10.74
CA LEU A 194 3.30 -8.81 -11.17
C LEU A 194 1.79 -9.10 -11.25
N PHE A 195 1.42 -10.19 -11.93
CA PHE A 195 0.03 -10.60 -12.07
C PHE A 195 -0.68 -10.80 -10.72
N LEU A 196 -0.02 -11.47 -9.77
CA LEU A 196 -0.62 -11.76 -8.46
C LEU A 196 -0.72 -10.52 -7.56
N HIS A 197 0.10 -9.49 -7.77
CA HIS A 197 0.10 -8.30 -6.93
C HIS A 197 -0.83 -7.21 -7.47
N ASP A 198 -0.75 -6.88 -8.76
CA ASP A 198 -1.39 -5.68 -9.29
C ASP A 198 -2.93 -5.72 -9.26
N ILE A 199 -3.53 -6.91 -9.33
CA ILE A 199 -4.99 -7.08 -9.35
C ILE A 199 -5.68 -6.55 -8.09
N SER A 200 -5.07 -6.71 -6.91
CA SER A 200 -5.67 -6.16 -5.69
C SER A 200 -5.68 -4.64 -5.72
N ASP A 201 -4.66 -4.02 -6.31
CA ASP A 201 -4.53 -2.57 -6.34
C ASP A 201 -5.55 -1.93 -7.29
N VAL A 202 -5.96 -2.64 -8.35
CA VAL A 202 -7.13 -2.27 -9.18
C VAL A 202 -8.39 -2.13 -8.33
N PHE A 203 -8.71 -3.16 -7.52
CA PHE A 203 -9.90 -3.12 -6.65
C PHE A 203 -9.79 -2.08 -5.53
N LEU A 204 -8.59 -1.90 -4.96
CA LEU A 204 -8.34 -0.89 -3.94
C LEU A 204 -8.65 0.51 -4.45
N GLU A 205 -8.04 0.90 -5.57
CA GLU A 205 -8.16 2.26 -6.10
C GLU A 205 -9.56 2.52 -6.67
N PHE A 206 -10.19 1.51 -7.27
CA PHE A 206 -11.59 1.55 -7.65
C PHE A 206 -12.50 1.85 -6.45
N SER A 207 -12.30 1.13 -5.34
CA SER A 207 -13.12 1.28 -4.15
C SER A 207 -13.02 2.68 -3.55
N LYS A 208 -11.80 3.22 -3.45
CA LYS A 208 -11.58 4.60 -2.97
C LYS A 208 -12.27 5.64 -3.85
N LEU A 209 -12.27 5.46 -5.16
CA LEU A 209 -13.01 6.34 -6.07
C LEU A 209 -14.51 6.24 -5.82
N CYS A 210 -15.07 5.03 -5.66
CA CYS A 210 -16.49 4.85 -5.32
C CYS A 210 -16.87 5.52 -3.99
N VAL A 211 -15.98 5.49 -2.99
CA VAL A 211 -16.17 6.23 -1.73
C VAL A 211 -16.26 7.74 -1.99
N ALA A 212 -15.38 8.31 -2.81
CA ALA A 212 -15.45 9.73 -3.15
C ALA A 212 -16.74 10.08 -3.93
N PHE A 213 -17.23 9.18 -4.77
CA PHE A 213 -18.50 9.37 -5.49
C PHE A 213 -19.75 9.27 -4.59
N LYS A 214 -19.66 8.63 -3.42
CA LYS A 214 -20.77 8.46 -2.48
C LYS A 214 -21.33 9.78 -1.97
N SER A 215 -20.46 10.75 -1.69
CA SER A 215 -20.79 12.06 -1.08
C SER A 215 -20.90 13.20 -2.11
N ARG A 216 -20.89 12.85 -3.40
CA ARG A 216 -20.82 13.79 -4.51
C ARG A 216 -21.96 14.82 -4.53
N GLY A 217 -21.63 16.10 -4.67
CA GLY A 217 -22.60 17.20 -4.73
C GLY A 217 -23.31 17.47 -3.41
N GLY A 218 -22.67 17.10 -2.29
CA GLY A 218 -23.25 17.20 -0.93
C GLY A 218 -24.44 16.27 -0.71
N LYS A 219 -24.67 15.30 -1.61
CA LYS A 219 -25.76 14.35 -1.56
C LYS A 219 -25.22 12.93 -1.45
N TYR A 220 -25.97 12.10 -0.74
CA TYR A 220 -25.70 10.68 -0.64
C TYR A 220 -26.14 9.95 -1.91
N HIS A 221 -25.24 9.17 -2.51
CA HIS A 221 -25.55 8.31 -3.66
C HIS A 221 -25.42 6.84 -3.26
N LEU A 222 -26.52 6.09 -3.39
CA LEU A 222 -26.58 4.68 -2.99
C LEU A 222 -25.70 3.76 -3.86
N MET A 223 -25.68 3.96 -5.18
CA MET A 223 -24.93 3.07 -6.08
C MET A 223 -23.42 3.10 -5.81
N PRO A 224 -22.73 4.26 -5.72
CA PRO A 224 -21.33 4.32 -5.34
C PRO A 224 -21.03 3.75 -3.95
N ASP A 225 -21.97 3.89 -3.00
CA ASP A 225 -21.82 3.29 -1.68
C ASP A 225 -21.77 1.75 -1.76
N ILE A 226 -22.76 1.13 -2.43
CA ILE A 226 -22.79 -0.32 -2.65
C ILE A 226 -21.52 -0.78 -3.39
N LEU A 227 -21.13 -0.07 -4.46
CA LEU A 227 -19.93 -0.37 -5.23
C LEU A 227 -18.65 -0.27 -4.38
N SER A 228 -18.58 0.69 -3.46
CA SER A 228 -17.43 0.82 -2.55
C SER A 228 -17.33 -0.36 -1.58
N VAL A 229 -18.44 -0.83 -1.03
CA VAL A 229 -18.48 -1.97 -0.10
C VAL A 229 -18.14 -3.27 -0.83
N VAL A 230 -18.73 -3.49 -2.02
CA VAL A 230 -18.40 -4.63 -2.88
C VAL A 230 -16.94 -4.58 -3.29
N GLY A 231 -16.44 -3.41 -3.70
CA GLY A 231 -15.05 -3.20 -4.09
C GLY A 231 -14.07 -3.53 -2.98
N VAL A 232 -14.29 -3.06 -1.75
CA VAL A 232 -13.45 -3.37 -0.58
C VAL A 232 -13.46 -4.87 -0.27
N SER A 233 -14.63 -5.49 -0.38
CA SER A 233 -14.77 -6.93 -0.17
C SER A 233 -14.00 -7.72 -1.22
N CYS A 234 -14.13 -7.35 -2.51
CA CYS A 234 -13.35 -7.92 -3.60
C CYS A 234 -11.85 -7.70 -3.41
N PHE A 235 -11.43 -6.49 -3.03
CA PHE A 235 -10.04 -6.16 -2.70
C PHE A 235 -9.47 -7.10 -1.63
N ALA A 236 -10.20 -7.29 -0.52
CA ALA A 236 -9.76 -8.15 0.56
C ALA A 236 -9.67 -9.63 0.14
N LEU A 237 -10.66 -10.13 -0.59
CA LEU A 237 -10.69 -11.51 -1.09
C LEU A 237 -9.56 -11.77 -2.09
N VAL A 238 -9.36 -10.85 -3.03
CA VAL A 238 -8.29 -10.93 -4.03
C VAL A 238 -6.91 -10.82 -3.37
N TRP A 239 -6.74 -9.95 -2.37
CA TRP A 239 -5.48 -9.87 -1.62
C TRP A 239 -5.15 -11.20 -0.93
N LEU A 240 -6.13 -11.77 -0.21
CA LEU A 240 -5.98 -13.06 0.44
C LEU A 240 -5.66 -14.16 -0.58
N TYR A 241 -6.43 -14.25 -1.66
CA TYR A 241 -6.27 -15.31 -2.65
C TYR A 241 -4.98 -15.18 -3.47
N CYS A 242 -4.67 -14.01 -4.00
CA CYS A 242 -3.53 -13.84 -4.89
C CYS A 242 -2.21 -13.71 -4.12
N ARG A 243 -2.16 -12.89 -3.06
CA ARG A 243 -0.90 -12.56 -2.36
C ARG A 243 -0.61 -13.47 -1.16
N LEU A 244 -1.63 -14.02 -0.50
CA LEU A 244 -1.42 -14.92 0.64
C LEU A 244 -1.56 -16.39 0.26
N TYR A 245 -2.46 -16.76 -0.66
CA TYR A 245 -2.65 -18.16 -1.04
C TYR A 245 -1.84 -18.56 -2.29
N LEU A 246 -2.10 -17.94 -3.45
CA LEU A 246 -1.45 -18.31 -4.70
C LEU A 246 0.03 -17.96 -4.75
N TYR A 247 0.45 -16.83 -4.17
CA TYR A 247 1.85 -16.40 -4.21
C TYR A 247 2.80 -17.40 -3.53
N PRO A 248 2.55 -17.90 -2.30
CA PRO A 248 3.38 -18.98 -1.74
C PRO A 248 3.37 -20.25 -2.59
N LEU A 249 2.20 -20.66 -3.10
CA LEU A 249 2.05 -21.89 -3.86
C LEU A 249 2.72 -21.84 -5.24
N LYS A 250 2.67 -20.71 -5.94
CA LYS A 250 3.21 -20.58 -7.30
C LYS A 250 4.59 -19.95 -7.33
N VAL A 251 4.84 -18.92 -6.53
CA VAL A 251 6.09 -18.14 -6.59
C VAL A 251 7.11 -18.69 -5.61
N LEU A 252 6.81 -18.70 -4.31
CA LEU A 252 7.77 -19.15 -3.30
C LEU A 252 8.12 -20.62 -3.52
N PHE A 253 7.11 -21.50 -3.66
CA PHE A 253 7.33 -22.92 -3.92
C PHE A 253 8.12 -23.16 -5.20
N SER A 254 7.85 -22.41 -6.27
CA SER A 254 8.58 -22.63 -7.52
C SER A 254 10.03 -22.17 -7.43
N CYS A 255 10.31 -21.02 -6.81
CA CYS A 255 11.67 -20.52 -6.63
C CYS A 255 12.48 -21.33 -5.61
N GLY A 256 11.83 -21.81 -4.56
CA GLY A 256 12.46 -22.53 -3.46
C GLY A 256 12.63 -24.02 -3.71
N CYS A 257 11.66 -24.66 -4.38
CA CYS A 257 11.64 -26.11 -4.59
C CYS A 257 11.80 -26.49 -6.06
N ASP A 258 10.92 -26.02 -6.97
CA ASP A 258 10.91 -26.49 -8.36
C ASP A 258 12.13 -26.02 -9.18
N ALA A 259 12.70 -24.86 -8.85
CA ALA A 259 13.81 -24.28 -9.59
C ALA A 259 15.06 -25.16 -9.54
N ARG A 260 15.35 -25.82 -8.41
CA ARG A 260 16.60 -26.57 -8.21
C ARG A 260 16.72 -27.85 -9.02
N PRO A 261 15.72 -28.73 -9.06
CA PRO A 261 15.77 -29.90 -9.91
C PRO A 261 15.89 -29.56 -11.40
N VAL A 262 15.29 -28.44 -11.83
CA VAL A 262 15.28 -28.02 -13.25
C VAL A 262 16.54 -27.23 -13.61
N LEU A 263 17.07 -26.46 -12.67
CA LEU A 263 18.24 -25.61 -12.85
C LEU A 263 19.20 -25.74 -11.65
N PRO A 264 19.98 -26.84 -11.57
CA PRO A 264 20.86 -27.10 -10.42
C PRO A 264 21.96 -26.05 -10.26
N ALA A 265 22.34 -25.36 -11.33
CA ALA A 265 23.36 -24.32 -11.32
C ALA A 265 22.77 -22.89 -11.22
N ALA A 266 21.49 -22.73 -10.85
CA ALA A 266 20.89 -21.40 -10.79
C ALA A 266 21.62 -20.53 -9.75
N PRO A 267 22.16 -19.36 -10.17
CA PRO A 267 22.84 -18.46 -9.26
C PRO A 267 21.84 -17.82 -8.28
N PHE A 268 22.34 -17.23 -7.20
CA PHE A 268 21.57 -16.34 -6.29
C PHE A 268 20.30 -16.89 -5.64
N TYR A 269 20.20 -18.19 -5.40
CA TYR A 269 19.01 -18.78 -4.79
C TYR A 269 18.61 -18.13 -3.46
N PHE A 270 19.55 -17.98 -2.52
CA PHE A 270 19.25 -17.36 -1.22
C PHE A 270 18.87 -15.90 -1.36
N PHE A 271 19.60 -15.14 -2.18
CA PHE A 271 19.35 -13.72 -2.36
C PHE A 271 17.97 -13.46 -2.96
N PHE A 272 17.63 -14.13 -4.05
CA PHE A 272 16.34 -13.96 -4.71
C PHE A 272 15.18 -14.46 -3.85
N ASN A 273 15.30 -15.64 -3.22
CA ASN A 273 14.26 -16.15 -2.32
C ASN A 273 14.09 -15.24 -1.09
N ALA A 274 15.16 -14.68 -0.52
CA ALA A 274 15.05 -13.74 0.60
C ALA A 274 14.24 -12.49 0.24
N MET A 275 14.45 -11.93 -0.95
CA MET A 275 13.67 -10.79 -1.44
C MET A 275 12.19 -11.15 -1.63
N LEU A 276 11.88 -12.34 -2.17
CA LEU A 276 10.51 -12.83 -2.33
C LEU A 276 9.81 -13.09 -1.00
N TRP A 277 10.54 -13.58 0.01
CA TRP A 277 10.05 -13.75 1.37
C TRP A 277 9.82 -12.41 2.07
N ALA A 278 10.72 -11.44 1.90
CA ALA A 278 10.51 -10.08 2.40
C ALA A 278 9.23 -9.48 1.82
N LEU A 279 8.99 -9.65 0.52
CA LEU A 279 7.75 -9.23 -0.13
C LEU A 279 6.51 -9.94 0.48
N PHE A 280 6.61 -11.23 0.77
CA PHE A 280 5.53 -11.99 1.42
C PHE A 280 5.20 -11.46 2.82
N PHE A 281 6.22 -11.20 3.65
CA PHE A 281 6.01 -10.69 5.00
C PHE A 281 5.37 -9.29 5.00
N MET A 282 5.76 -8.43 4.06
CA MET A 282 5.08 -7.14 3.87
C MET A 282 3.60 -7.33 3.53
N ASN A 283 3.27 -8.29 2.65
CA ASN A 283 1.88 -8.61 2.30
C ASN A 283 1.05 -9.13 3.48
N ILE A 284 1.64 -9.94 4.36
CA ILE A 284 1.00 -10.36 5.62
C ILE A 284 0.75 -9.14 6.52
N TRP A 285 1.76 -8.27 6.65
CA TRP A 285 1.64 -7.06 7.47
C TRP A 285 0.50 -6.16 7.00
N TRP A 286 0.41 -5.86 5.70
CA TRP A 286 -0.71 -5.06 5.16
C TRP A 286 -2.06 -5.76 5.28
N PHE A 287 -2.11 -7.09 5.17
CA PHE A 287 -3.36 -7.83 5.33
C PHE A 287 -3.98 -7.61 6.72
N THR A 288 -3.16 -7.36 7.76
CA THR A 288 -3.68 -7.00 9.09
C THR A 288 -4.52 -5.71 9.08
N PHE A 289 -4.15 -4.71 8.26
CA PHE A 289 -4.95 -3.48 8.09
C PHE A 289 -6.25 -3.74 7.35
N ILE A 290 -6.24 -4.65 6.38
CA ILE A 290 -7.42 -5.05 5.62
C ILE A 290 -8.43 -5.75 6.55
N VAL A 291 -7.95 -6.70 7.36
CA VAL A 291 -8.80 -7.37 8.36
C VAL A 291 -9.35 -6.36 9.37
N TRP A 292 -8.53 -5.42 9.85
CA TRP A 292 -8.99 -4.39 10.78
C TRP A 292 -10.05 -3.47 10.16
N LEU A 293 -9.91 -3.09 8.89
CA LEU A 293 -10.91 -2.35 8.13
C LEU A 293 -12.22 -3.13 8.04
N LEU A 294 -12.19 -4.42 7.67
CA LEU A 294 -13.38 -5.26 7.58
C LEU A 294 -14.10 -5.40 8.92
N VAL A 295 -13.35 -5.61 10.02
CA VAL A 295 -13.93 -5.68 11.37
C VAL A 295 -14.62 -4.37 11.73
N ARG A 296 -14.03 -3.21 11.42
CA ARG A 296 -14.67 -1.90 11.68
C ARG A 296 -15.97 -1.72 10.92
N ILE A 297 -16.00 -2.15 9.65
CA ILE A 297 -17.21 -2.10 8.80
C ILE A 297 -18.31 -3.00 9.38
N ILE A 298 -17.98 -4.24 9.77
CA ILE A 298 -18.96 -5.21 10.33
C ILE A 298 -19.51 -4.76 11.69
N VAL A 299 -18.65 -4.23 12.56
CA VAL A 299 -19.04 -3.81 13.92
C VAL A 299 -19.85 -2.51 13.92
N GLY A 300 -20.07 -1.87 12.76
CA GLY A 300 -20.87 -0.65 12.64
C GLY A 300 -20.25 0.57 13.32
N LYS A 301 -18.96 0.50 13.68
CA LYS A 301 -18.20 1.61 14.28
C LYS A 301 -17.72 2.64 13.24
N SER A 302 -18.07 2.46 11.97
CA SER A 302 -17.74 3.37 10.88
C SER A 302 -18.98 3.68 10.05
N THR A 303 -19.23 4.96 9.80
CA THR A 303 -20.26 5.45 8.87
C THR A 303 -19.86 5.31 7.39
N GLY A 304 -18.71 4.67 7.11
CA GLY A 304 -18.21 4.43 5.76
C GLY A 304 -16.87 3.68 5.72
N VAL A 305 -16.37 3.47 4.51
CA VAL A 305 -15.06 2.88 4.23
C VAL A 305 -13.98 3.95 4.39
N GLU A 306 -13.47 4.11 5.61
CA GLU A 306 -12.35 5.02 5.89
C GLU A 306 -11.02 4.27 5.90
N ASP A 307 -10.01 4.80 5.21
CA ASP A 307 -8.68 4.20 5.18
C ASP A 307 -8.02 4.29 6.57
N THR A 308 -7.70 3.11 7.11
CA THR A 308 -7.21 2.90 8.47
C THR A 308 -5.78 3.37 8.69
N ARG A 309 -5.07 3.70 7.62
CA ARG A 309 -3.66 4.11 7.62
C ARG A 309 -3.48 5.63 7.67
N GLU A 310 -4.56 6.39 7.45
CA GLU A 310 -4.53 7.85 7.45
C GLU A 310 -4.10 8.37 8.83
N ILE A 311 -3.24 9.39 8.82
CA ILE A 311 -2.83 10.11 10.01
C ILE A 311 -3.90 11.18 10.29
N PRO A 312 -4.49 11.26 11.49
CA PRO A 312 -5.48 12.29 11.79
C PRO A 312 -4.85 13.69 11.65
N GLU A 313 -5.52 14.60 10.94
CA GLU A 313 -5.02 15.97 10.67
C GLU A 313 -4.64 16.74 11.95
N GLN A 314 -5.26 16.44 13.09
CA GLN A 314 -4.90 17.04 14.39
C GLN A 314 -3.46 16.72 14.82
N SER A 315 -2.98 15.50 14.54
CA SER A 315 -1.63 15.08 14.95
C SER A 315 -0.50 15.75 14.15
N GLU A 316 -0.79 16.25 12.94
CA GLU A 316 0.16 17.05 12.16
C GLU A 316 0.22 18.49 12.66
N LYS A 317 -0.94 19.08 13.00
CA LYS A 317 -1.00 20.42 13.60
C LYS A 317 -0.27 20.45 14.95
N GLU A 318 -0.42 19.42 15.78
CA GLU A 318 0.29 19.30 17.06
C GLU A 318 1.81 19.15 16.88
N LYS A 319 2.28 18.40 15.86
CA LYS A 319 3.71 18.29 15.53
C LYS A 319 4.31 19.58 14.98
N GLN A 320 3.54 20.35 14.20
CA GLN A 320 3.98 21.66 13.71
C GLN A 320 3.99 22.71 14.82
N LEU A 321 3.02 22.67 15.75
CA LEU A 321 3.01 23.53 16.92
C LEU A 321 4.19 23.24 17.86
N ALA A 322 4.49 21.96 18.09
CA ALA A 322 5.62 21.53 18.93
C ALA A 322 7.00 21.84 18.33
N ASN A 323 7.12 21.92 17.00
CA ASN A 323 8.36 22.30 16.31
C ASN A 323 8.48 23.82 16.07
N GLY A 324 7.42 24.59 16.27
CA GLY A 324 7.38 26.04 16.05
C GLY A 324 7.75 26.92 17.25
N GLU A 325 7.95 26.35 18.44
CA GLU A 325 8.26 27.10 19.68
C GLU A 325 9.75 27.39 19.91
N ASN A 326 10.61 27.24 18.89
CA ASN A 326 11.99 27.71 18.95
C ASN A 326 12.30 28.55 17.71
N ILE A 327 11.99 29.84 17.77
CA ILE A 327 12.78 31.00 17.26
C ILE A 327 11.91 32.25 17.43
N ALA A 328 12.23 33.06 18.46
CA ALA A 328 12.21 34.52 18.42
C ALA A 328 12.62 35.05 19.82
N ASN A 329 13.92 35.10 20.09
CA ASN A 329 14.48 36.02 21.07
C ASN A 329 15.55 36.83 20.36
N GLY A 330 15.31 38.14 20.22
CA GLY A 330 16.28 39.09 19.72
C GLY A 330 15.64 40.33 19.13
N GLU A 331 15.20 41.26 19.97
CA GLU A 331 15.63 42.66 19.97
C GLU A 331 14.87 43.46 21.03
N LEU A 332 15.64 43.95 22.02
CA LEU A 332 15.24 44.95 23.00
C LEU A 332 15.51 46.33 22.38
N HIS A 333 14.50 47.19 22.31
CA HIS A 333 14.69 48.64 22.45
C HIS A 333 13.45 49.31 23.09
N GLU A 334 13.74 50.30 23.94
CA GLU A 334 12.96 50.83 25.07
C GLU A 334 11.76 51.76 24.77
N SER A 335 10.87 51.84 25.78
CA SER A 335 10.10 53.02 26.29
C SER A 335 8.90 53.54 25.45
N ALA A 336 7.71 53.90 25.97
CA ALA A 336 7.23 54.23 27.32
C ALA A 336 5.71 53.97 27.49
N GLY A 337 5.22 53.84 28.74
CA GLY A 337 3.96 54.47 29.16
C GLY A 337 2.74 53.60 29.49
N ASP A 338 2.47 53.51 30.80
CA ASP A 338 1.17 53.38 31.49
C ASP A 338 0.42 52.03 31.65
N LYS A 339 0.54 51.50 32.87
CA LYS A 339 -0.50 50.99 33.81
C LYS A 339 -1.59 50.03 33.29
N ALA A 340 -1.60 48.81 33.82
CA ALA A 340 -2.40 48.45 35.01
C ALA A 340 -2.23 46.96 35.36
N VAL A 341 -1.97 46.70 36.63
CA VAL A 341 -1.75 45.39 37.24
C VAL A 341 -3.11 44.70 37.50
N LEU A 342 -3.25 43.45 37.06
CA LEU A 342 -4.22 42.49 37.62
C LEU A 342 -3.49 41.17 37.90
N MET A 343 -3.16 40.99 39.17
CA MET A 343 -2.52 39.81 39.74
C MET A 343 -3.46 38.59 39.65
N TYR A 344 -3.01 37.53 38.99
CA TYR A 344 -3.62 36.21 39.06
C TYR A 344 -3.01 35.47 40.26
N ASN A 345 -3.79 35.29 41.33
CA ASN A 345 -3.32 34.62 42.53
C ASN A 345 -3.52 33.10 42.37
N GLY A 346 -2.43 32.39 42.13
CA GLY A 346 -2.38 30.93 42.23
C GLY A 346 -2.18 30.51 43.69
N ASN A 347 -2.90 29.49 44.13
CA ASN A 347 -2.49 28.68 45.27
C ASN A 347 -2.98 27.25 45.09
N GLY A 348 -2.06 26.31 45.23
CA GLY A 348 -2.29 24.88 45.10
C GLY A 348 -2.39 24.12 46.43
N ILE A 349 -2.77 22.85 46.25
CA ILE A 349 -2.42 21.65 47.04
C ILE A 349 -2.93 21.57 48.50
N LYS A 350 -3.81 20.59 48.81
CA LYS A 350 -3.53 19.43 49.70
C LYS A 350 -4.72 18.48 49.92
N ARG A 351 -4.37 17.21 50.14
CA ARG A 351 -5.17 16.02 50.49
C ARG A 351 -5.59 16.01 51.97
N THR A 352 -6.37 14.98 52.35
CA THR A 352 -6.86 14.52 53.69
C THR A 352 -8.18 15.17 54.09
N GLY A 353 -9.18 14.51 54.68
CA GLY A 353 -9.37 13.15 55.20
C GLY A 353 -10.85 13.02 55.62
N GLU A 354 -11.23 11.82 56.07
CA GLU A 354 -12.59 11.36 56.43
C GLU A 354 -13.38 12.28 57.37
N ASN A 355 -14.70 12.38 57.15
CA ASN A 355 -15.76 12.04 58.13
C ASN A 355 -17.15 12.29 57.51
N GLY A 356 -18.06 11.35 57.74
CA GLY A 356 -19.43 11.39 57.21
C GLY A 356 -20.37 12.26 58.02
N GLU A 357 -21.46 12.68 57.39
CA GLU A 357 -22.75 12.88 58.04
C GLU A 357 -23.87 12.88 56.98
N HIS A 358 -24.89 12.09 57.25
CA HIS A 358 -26.17 12.04 56.54
C HIS A 358 -26.97 13.31 56.84
N VAL A 359 -27.48 14.02 55.82
CA VAL A 359 -28.70 14.84 55.95
C VAL A 359 -29.55 14.71 54.69
N VAL A 360 -30.76 14.19 54.90
CA VAL A 360 -31.89 14.18 53.97
C VAL A 360 -32.56 15.56 54.00
N HIS A 361 -32.97 16.08 52.84
CA HIS A 361 -34.17 16.92 52.77
C HIS A 361 -34.81 16.93 51.38
N ASP A 362 -36.06 16.46 51.35
CA ASP A 362 -37.05 16.69 50.29
C ASP A 362 -37.33 18.18 50.10
N ASN A 363 -37.69 18.57 48.86
CA ASN A 363 -38.89 19.39 48.66
C ASN A 363 -39.45 19.31 47.24
N GLU A 364 -40.72 18.93 47.18
CA GLU A 364 -41.62 18.96 46.03
C GLU A 364 -42.01 20.39 45.57
N GLN A 365 -42.68 20.41 44.41
CA GLN A 365 -43.70 21.35 43.92
C GLN A 365 -43.24 22.46 42.96
N PHE A 366 -43.67 22.40 41.69
CA PHE A 366 -44.91 23.06 41.23
C PHE A 366 -45.25 22.82 39.74
N ARG A 367 -46.42 22.18 39.53
CA ARG A 367 -47.51 22.37 38.52
C ARG A 367 -47.28 22.52 36.99
N HIS A 368 -47.79 21.50 36.28
CA HIS A 368 -48.88 21.49 35.28
C HIS A 368 -49.26 22.74 34.45
N ARG A 369 -49.32 22.56 33.10
CA ARG A 369 -50.40 23.00 32.15
C ARG A 369 -50.33 22.08 30.89
N GLN A 370 -51.21 21.09 30.75
CA GLN A 370 -52.51 21.04 30.06
C GLN A 370 -52.49 21.08 28.52
N ALA A 371 -53.14 20.05 27.95
CA ALA A 371 -53.41 19.80 26.55
C ALA A 371 -54.71 20.46 26.08
N HIS A 372 -54.77 20.89 24.81
CA HIS A 372 -56.01 21.30 24.14
C HIS A 372 -56.26 20.44 22.90
N THR A 373 -57.28 19.60 22.99
CA THR A 373 -58.03 19.02 21.87
C THR A 373 -59.09 20.02 21.38
N LYS A 374 -59.35 20.09 20.07
CA LYS A 374 -60.59 20.67 19.51
C LYS A 374 -61.21 19.70 18.50
N LYS A 375 -62.53 19.48 18.64
CA LYS A 375 -63.42 18.58 17.88
C LYS A 375 -63.98 19.24 16.61
N ALA A 376 -64.61 18.38 15.80
CA ALA A 376 -65.06 18.47 14.40
C ALA A 376 -66.40 19.20 14.09
N SER A 377 -66.66 19.28 12.77
CA SER A 377 -67.96 19.22 12.03
C SER A 377 -68.80 20.51 11.89
N PRO A 378 -69.70 20.63 10.88
CA PRO A 378 -70.38 19.59 10.07
C PRO A 378 -69.57 19.02 8.90
#